data_AF-A0A832IID4-F1
#
_entry.id   AF-A0A832IID4-F1
#
_cell.length_a   1.000
_cell.length_b   1.000
_cell.length_c   1.000
_cell.angle_alpha   90.00
_cell.angle_beta   90.00
_cell.angle_gamma   90.00
#
_symmetry.space_group_name_H-M   'P 1'
#
loop_
_entity.id
_entity.type
_entity.pdbx_description
1 polymer ?
#
loop_
_entity_poly.entity_id
_entity_poly.type
_entity_poly.pdbx_seq_one_letter_code
_entity_poly.pdbx_strand_id
1 'polypeptide(L)'
;PALILTLEDGKDRGVRFYGIPSGHEFGTLIQDIITFGNGAKPQLSPETVAKLQSLDKPVKISVFVTPTCPYCPRAALTAHNMALASDMVTAEVIEANEFFDLSEQFGVSSVPHIAINRNPDKFFIGAYPEPQFLQQVLDLAD
;
A
#
# COMPACT_ATOMS: atom_id res chain seq x y z
N PRO A 1 15.12 -1.99 6.82
CA PRO A 1 15.52 -1.08 5.71
C PRO A 1 14.26 -0.54 5.01
N ALA A 2 14.37 0.54 4.26
CA ALA A 2 13.26 1.06 3.45
C ALA A 2 13.72 1.29 2.01
N LEU A 3 12.84 0.99 1.05
CA LEU A 3 13.01 1.29 -0.36
C LEU A 3 11.90 2.25 -0.79
N ILE A 4 12.30 3.35 -1.42
CA ILE A 4 11.39 4.37 -1.98
C ILE A 4 11.67 4.46 -3.48
N LEU A 5 10.61 4.44 -4.28
CA LEU A 5 10.71 4.63 -5.72
C LEU A 5 10.44 6.09 -6.06
N THR A 6 11.30 6.68 -6.88
CA THR A 6 11.16 8.06 -7.36
C THR A 6 11.42 8.13 -8.86
N LEU A 7 10.93 9.18 -9.50
CA LEU A 7 11.41 9.58 -10.83
C LEU A 7 12.68 10.43 -10.69
N GLU A 8 13.21 10.90 -11.82
CA GLU A 8 14.37 11.82 -11.85
C GLU A 8 14.12 13.12 -11.07
N ASP A 9 12.86 13.52 -10.91
CA ASP A 9 12.48 14.70 -10.13
C ASP A 9 12.66 14.55 -8.61
N GLY A 10 12.90 13.32 -8.13
CA GLY A 10 13.07 13.03 -6.71
C GLY A 10 11.81 13.24 -5.85
N LYS A 11 10.65 13.52 -6.44
CA LYS A 11 9.40 13.71 -5.69
C LYS A 11 8.94 12.38 -5.09
N ASP A 12 8.76 12.35 -3.77
CA ASP A 12 8.08 11.25 -3.08
C ASP A 12 6.61 11.20 -3.50
N ARG A 13 6.18 10.05 -4.00
CA ARG A 13 4.81 9.77 -4.46
C ARG A 13 4.07 8.81 -3.53
N GLY A 14 4.54 8.68 -2.29
CA GLY A 14 3.89 7.89 -1.25
C GLY A 14 4.05 6.39 -1.40
N VAL A 15 4.89 5.88 -2.31
CA VAL A 15 5.12 4.45 -2.56
C VAL A 15 6.41 4.01 -1.86
N ARG A 16 6.31 3.06 -0.91
CA ARG A 16 7.48 2.55 -0.20
C ARG A 16 7.34 1.10 0.29
N PHE A 17 8.47 0.42 0.36
CA PHE A 17 8.62 -0.88 0.99
C PHE A 17 9.43 -0.75 2.28
N TYR A 18 9.03 -1.46 3.32
CA TYR A 18 9.78 -1.69 4.55
C TYR A 18 10.13 -3.17 4.64
N GLY A 19 11.43 -3.45 4.70
CA GLY A 19 11.97 -4.80 4.65
C GLY A 19 12.25 -5.26 3.22
N ILE A 20 12.61 -6.53 3.07
CA ILE A 20 12.98 -7.08 1.77
C ILE A 20 11.74 -7.45 0.92
N PRO A 21 11.50 -6.82 -0.24
CA PRO A 21 10.40 -7.17 -1.15
C PRO A 21 10.76 -8.45 -1.94
N SER A 22 10.71 -9.59 -1.26
CA SER A 22 11.10 -10.91 -1.81
C SER A 22 9.91 -11.85 -1.94
N GLY A 23 10.15 -13.04 -2.51
CA GLY A 23 9.09 -14.01 -2.78
C GLY A 23 8.04 -13.44 -3.72
N HIS A 24 6.76 -13.51 -3.34
CA HIS A 24 5.68 -12.94 -4.13
C HIS A 24 5.77 -11.41 -4.30
N GLU A 25 6.34 -10.68 -3.33
CA GLU A 25 6.50 -9.23 -3.40
C GLU A 25 7.63 -8.78 -4.33
N PHE A 26 8.50 -9.69 -4.76
CA PHE A 26 9.47 -9.35 -5.82
C PHE A 26 8.72 -8.97 -7.11
N GLY A 27 7.61 -9.64 -7.41
CA GLY A 27 6.74 -9.27 -8.52
C GLY A 27 6.12 -7.89 -8.35
N THR A 28 5.69 -7.54 -7.14
CA THR A 28 5.19 -6.20 -6.78
C THR A 28 6.25 -5.14 -7.08
N LEU A 29 7.49 -5.33 -6.60
CA LEU A 29 8.59 -4.40 -6.85
C LEU A 29 8.84 -4.18 -8.35
N ILE A 30 8.90 -5.27 -9.14
CA ILE A 30 9.09 -5.15 -10.60
C ILE A 30 7.93 -4.38 -11.25
N GLN A 31 6.70 -4.65 -10.83
CA GLN A 31 5.52 -3.94 -11.36
C GLN A 31 5.51 -2.45 -10.99
N ASP A 32 5.96 -2.09 -9.79
CA ASP A 32 6.11 -0.69 -9.40
C ASP A 32 7.23 -0.01 -10.20
N ILE A 33 8.37 -0.68 -10.41
CA ILE A 33 9.45 -0.15 -11.28
C ILE A 33 8.91 0.13 -12.69
N ILE A 34 8.13 -0.78 -13.27
CA ILE A 34 7.48 -0.58 -14.59
C ILE A 34 6.51 0.60 -14.54
N THR A 35 5.70 0.71 -13.48
CA THR A 35 4.73 1.79 -13.31
C THR A 35 5.44 3.15 -13.23
N PHE A 36 6.53 3.24 -12.48
CA PHE A 36 7.37 4.44 -12.40
C PHE A 36 8.05 4.74 -13.74
N GLY A 37 8.60 3.73 -14.42
CA GLY A 37 9.16 3.88 -15.76
C GLY A 37 8.16 4.40 -16.80
N ASN A 38 6.86 4.16 -16.58
CA ASN A 38 5.75 4.67 -17.40
C ASN A 38 5.16 5.99 -16.88
N GLY A 39 5.93 6.76 -16.10
CA GLY A 39 5.54 8.08 -15.60
C GLY A 39 4.72 8.06 -14.32
N ALA A 40 4.79 6.97 -13.55
CA ALA A 40 4.16 6.82 -12.24
C ALA A 40 2.64 7.11 -12.25
N LYS A 41 1.95 6.64 -13.30
CA LYS A 41 0.49 6.82 -13.44
C LYS A 41 -0.26 5.73 -12.67
N PRO A 42 -1.29 6.08 -11.87
CA PRO A 42 -2.08 5.08 -11.17
C PRO A 42 -2.89 4.24 -12.15
N GLN A 43 -2.95 2.93 -11.89
CA GLN A 43 -3.75 1.94 -12.61
C GLN A 43 -5.05 1.67 -11.86
N LEU A 44 -5.89 2.71 -11.70
CA LEU A 44 -7.17 2.67 -10.99
C LEU A 44 -8.30 3.15 -11.88
N SER A 45 -9.54 2.82 -11.52
CA SER A 45 -10.71 3.38 -12.17
C SER A 45 -10.80 4.90 -11.99
N PRO A 46 -11.38 5.64 -12.96
CA PRO A 46 -11.57 7.09 -12.83
C PRO A 46 -12.37 7.50 -11.59
N GLU A 47 -13.34 6.67 -11.17
CA GLU A 47 -14.14 6.92 -9.96
C GLU A 47 -13.27 6.87 -8.69
N THR A 48 -12.40 5.86 -8.57
CA THR A 48 -11.46 5.75 -7.45
C THR A 48 -10.50 6.93 -7.43
N VAL A 49 -9.93 7.30 -8.57
CA VAL A 49 -9.01 8.46 -8.66
C VAL A 49 -9.70 9.75 -8.21
N ALA A 50 -10.92 10.00 -8.67
CA ALA A 50 -11.68 11.19 -8.28
C ALA A 50 -11.92 11.25 -6.77
N LYS A 51 -12.30 10.12 -6.15
CA LYS A 51 -12.49 10.03 -4.68
C LYS A 51 -11.19 10.29 -3.92
N LEU A 52 -10.07 9.71 -4.34
CA LEU A 52 -8.76 9.91 -3.70
C LEU A 52 -8.25 11.35 -3.84
N GLN A 53 -8.55 12.02 -4.94
CA GLN A 53 -8.22 13.43 -5.16
C GLN A 53 -9.09 14.39 -4.35
N SER A 54 -10.29 13.97 -3.93
CA SER A 54 -11.16 14.77 -3.06
C SER A 54 -10.83 14.67 -1.58
N LEU A 55 -9.85 13.85 -1.18
CA LEU A 55 -9.41 13.74 0.22
C LEU A 55 -8.89 15.07 0.74
N ASP A 56 -9.39 15.50 1.89
CA ASP A 56 -9.00 16.72 2.59
C ASP A 56 -8.02 16.47 3.75
N LYS A 57 -7.82 15.19 4.11
CA LYS A 57 -6.89 14.73 5.14
C LYS A 57 -5.92 13.69 4.59
N PRO A 58 -4.67 13.66 5.10
CA PRO A 58 -3.72 12.61 4.76
C PRO A 58 -4.20 11.22 5.21
N VAL A 59 -3.98 10.22 4.37
CA VAL A 59 -4.29 8.80 4.65
C VAL A 59 -3.02 7.97 4.49
N LYS A 60 -2.69 7.17 5.50
CA LYS A 60 -1.58 6.21 5.45
C LYS A 60 -2.12 4.79 5.43
N ILE A 61 -1.78 4.04 4.40
CA ILE A 61 -2.18 2.65 4.20
C ILE A 61 -0.96 1.77 4.48
N SER A 62 -0.99 1.00 5.57
CA SER A 62 0.06 0.08 5.97
C SER A 62 -0.34 -1.35 5.60
N VAL A 63 0.30 -1.94 4.59
CA VAL A 63 0.03 -3.30 4.12
C VAL A 63 1.09 -4.24 4.65
N PHE A 64 0.76 -5.04 5.66
CA PHE A 64 1.62 -6.11 6.16
C PHE A 64 1.52 -7.34 5.26
N VAL A 65 2.67 -7.87 4.86
CA VAL A 65 2.82 -8.97 3.90
C VAL A 65 3.85 -9.99 4.38
N THR A 66 3.86 -11.17 3.78
CA THR A 66 4.95 -12.15 3.92
C THR A 66 5.40 -12.64 2.55
N PRO A 67 6.68 -13.06 2.37
CA PRO A 67 7.21 -13.50 1.08
C PRO A 67 6.44 -14.66 0.43
N THR A 68 5.77 -15.48 1.24
CA THR A 68 5.05 -16.69 0.80
C THR A 68 3.56 -16.45 0.52
N CYS A 69 3.04 -15.25 0.77
CA CYS A 69 1.63 -14.93 0.60
C CYS A 69 1.29 -14.62 -0.87
N PRO A 70 0.49 -15.45 -1.56
CA PRO A 70 0.20 -15.24 -2.99
C PRO A 70 -0.82 -14.11 -3.23
N TYR A 71 -1.57 -13.70 -2.21
CA TYR A 71 -2.60 -12.66 -2.31
C TYR A 71 -2.08 -11.26 -1.97
N CYS A 72 -0.95 -11.18 -1.28
CA CYS A 72 -0.35 -9.94 -0.81
C CYS A 72 0.01 -8.96 -1.94
N PRO A 73 0.54 -9.41 -3.09
CA PRO A 73 0.88 -8.50 -4.19
C PRO A 73 -0.30 -7.68 -4.67
N ARG A 74 -1.51 -8.25 -4.68
CA ARG A 74 -2.71 -7.54 -5.10
C ARG A 74 -3.06 -6.40 -4.14
N ALA A 75 -2.96 -6.62 -2.84
CA ALA A 75 -3.22 -5.58 -1.83
C ALA A 75 -2.14 -4.50 -1.88
N ALA A 76 -0.86 -4.90 -1.97
CA ALA A 76 0.28 -4.01 -2.09
C ALA A 76 0.18 -3.08 -3.31
N LEU A 77 -0.03 -3.66 -4.50
CA LEU A 77 -0.19 -2.88 -5.74
C LEU A 77 -1.41 -1.96 -5.69
N THR A 78 -2.53 -2.42 -5.12
CA THR A 78 -3.72 -1.56 -4.98
C THR A 78 -3.41 -0.34 -4.11
N ALA A 79 -2.77 -0.54 -2.95
CA ALA A 79 -2.37 0.55 -2.07
C ALA A 79 -1.37 1.51 -2.73
N HIS A 80 -0.34 0.98 -3.41
CA HIS A 80 0.62 1.81 -4.14
C HIS A 80 -0.03 2.63 -5.25
N ASN A 81 -0.95 2.06 -6.01
CA ASN A 81 -1.71 2.81 -7.01
C ASN A 81 -2.59 3.89 -6.38
N MET A 82 -3.13 3.70 -5.17
CA MET A 82 -3.85 4.75 -4.45
C MET A 82 -2.93 5.90 -4.03
N ALA A 83 -1.70 5.60 -3.60
CA ALA A 83 -0.68 6.62 -3.32
C ALA A 83 -0.30 7.42 -4.58
N LEU A 84 -0.14 6.76 -5.72
CA LEU A 84 0.12 7.43 -7.00
C LEU A 84 -1.03 8.34 -7.47
N ALA A 85 -2.25 8.10 -7.02
CA ALA A 85 -3.42 8.87 -7.42
C ALA A 85 -3.63 10.18 -6.63
N SER A 86 -3.04 10.31 -5.44
CA SER A 86 -3.25 11.46 -4.57
C SER A 86 -2.05 11.73 -3.65
N ASP A 87 -1.60 12.99 -3.61
CA ASP A 87 -0.54 13.44 -2.70
C ASP A 87 -0.96 13.34 -1.21
N MET A 88 -2.25 13.12 -0.91
CA MET A 88 -2.75 12.86 0.44
C MET A 88 -2.53 11.41 0.88
N VAL A 89 -2.18 10.49 -0.02
CA VAL A 89 -2.10 9.07 0.29
C VAL A 89 -0.64 8.60 0.34
N THR A 90 -0.30 7.90 1.41
CA THR A 90 0.96 7.16 1.52
C THR A 90 0.65 5.68 1.69
N ALA A 91 1.25 4.84 0.85
CA ALA A 91 1.14 3.39 0.92
C ALA A 91 2.50 2.77 1.24
N GLU A 92 2.54 2.01 2.32
CA GLU A 92 3.72 1.31 2.78
C GLU A 92 3.47 -0.19 2.84
N VAL A 93 4.31 -0.96 2.15
CA VAL A 93 4.30 -2.42 2.20
C VAL A 93 5.35 -2.87 3.19
N ILE A 94 4.95 -3.61 4.22
CA ILE A 94 5.78 -3.97 5.36
C ILE A 94 5.94 -5.49 5.39
N GLU A 95 7.17 -5.97 5.28
CA GLU A 95 7.45 -7.40 5.46
C GLU A 95 7.32 -7.75 6.96
N ALA A 96 6.32 -8.57 7.28
CA ALA A 96 5.85 -8.78 8.64
C ALA A 96 6.83 -9.58 9.52
N ASN A 97 7.66 -10.45 8.93
CA ASN A 97 8.59 -11.28 9.68
C ASN A 97 9.85 -10.50 10.10
N GLU A 98 10.32 -9.59 9.25
CA GLU A 98 11.45 -8.70 9.49
C GLU A 98 11.05 -7.58 10.47
N PHE A 99 9.79 -7.14 10.42
CA PHE A 99 9.22 -6.16 11.34
C PHE A 99 8.30 -6.82 12.38
N PHE A 100 8.77 -7.91 13.02
CA PHE A 100 7.96 -8.71 13.94
C PHE A 100 7.35 -7.90 15.10
N ASP A 101 8.14 -7.06 15.79
CA ASP A 101 7.64 -6.23 16.90
C ASP A 101 6.51 -5.28 16.46
N LEU A 102 6.58 -4.78 15.23
CA LEU A 102 5.54 -3.93 14.65
C LEU A 102 4.30 -4.76 14.30
N SER A 103 4.50 -5.95 13.73
CA SER A 103 3.42 -6.91 13.45
C SER A 103 2.66 -7.30 14.72
N GLU A 104 3.36 -7.52 15.84
CA GLU A 104 2.74 -7.78 17.15
C GLU A 104 1.93 -6.58 17.65
N GLN A 105 2.48 -5.36 17.57
CA GLN A 105 1.77 -4.14 17.96
C GLN A 105 0.47 -3.92 17.17
N PHE A 106 0.45 -4.34 15.91
CA PHE A 106 -0.71 -4.24 15.03
C PHE A 106 -1.61 -5.49 15.06
N GLY A 107 -1.31 -6.48 15.92
CA GLY A 107 -2.10 -7.70 16.04
C GLY A 107 -2.17 -8.51 14.74
N VAL A 108 -1.11 -8.47 13.92
CA VAL A 108 -1.06 -9.12 12.62
C VAL A 108 -1.05 -10.64 12.80
N SER A 109 -2.22 -11.26 12.62
CA SER A 109 -2.42 -12.72 12.70
C SER A 109 -2.51 -13.40 11.34
N SER A 110 -2.75 -12.63 10.27
CA SER A 110 -2.85 -13.10 8.89
C SER A 110 -2.45 -11.99 7.94
N VAL A 111 -2.11 -12.33 6.69
CA VAL A 111 -1.73 -11.37 5.65
C VAL A 111 -2.48 -11.64 4.34
N PRO A 112 -2.73 -10.62 3.49
CA PRO A 112 -2.40 -9.21 3.73
C PRO A 112 -3.27 -8.61 4.84
N HIS A 113 -2.63 -7.88 5.76
CA HIS A 113 -3.31 -7.10 6.80
C HIS A 113 -3.07 -5.64 6.50
N ILE A 114 -4.15 -4.88 6.35
CA ILE A 114 -4.11 -3.48 5.94
C ILE A 114 -4.58 -2.62 7.11
N ALA A 115 -3.67 -1.89 7.73
CA ALA A 115 -3.96 -0.92 8.77
C ALA A 115 -4.02 0.49 8.20
N ILE A 116 -4.97 1.30 8.68
CA ILE A 116 -5.19 2.67 8.22
C ILE A 116 -4.71 3.66 9.28
N ASN A 117 -4.00 4.68 8.83
CA ASN A 117 -3.43 5.75 9.65
C ASN A 117 -2.58 5.25 10.83
N ARG A 118 -1.88 4.11 10.64
CA ARG A 118 -1.06 3.45 11.68
C ARG A 118 -1.84 3.20 12.99
N ASN A 119 -3.15 2.96 12.90
CA ASN A 119 -3.98 2.61 14.04
C ASN A 119 -4.27 1.09 14.04
N PRO A 120 -3.83 0.34 15.07
CA PRO A 120 -4.06 -1.11 15.19
C PRO A 120 -5.54 -1.54 15.20
N ASP A 121 -6.47 -0.67 15.60
CA ASP A 121 -7.91 -0.97 15.67
C ASP A 121 -8.63 -0.67 14.34
N LYS A 122 -7.96 0.01 13.41
CA LYS A 122 -8.52 0.42 12.13
C LYS A 122 -7.86 -0.35 10.99
N PHE A 123 -8.30 -1.58 10.80
CA PHE A 123 -7.73 -2.46 9.79
C PHE A 123 -8.77 -3.33 9.10
N PHE A 124 -8.36 -3.91 7.97
CA PHE A 124 -9.06 -5.00 7.31
C PHE A 124 -8.07 -6.03 6.78
N ILE A 125 -8.54 -7.25 6.55
CA ILE A 125 -7.73 -8.39 6.10
C ILE A 125 -8.19 -8.84 4.72
N GLY A 126 -7.22 -9.12 3.85
CA GLY A 126 -7.44 -9.74 2.55
C GLY A 126 -7.28 -8.79 1.36
N ALA A 127 -7.16 -9.38 0.18
CA ALA A 127 -6.94 -8.65 -1.07
C ALA A 127 -8.27 -8.34 -1.78
N TYR A 128 -8.93 -7.27 -1.33
CA TYR A 128 -10.22 -6.87 -1.88
C TYR A 128 -10.09 -6.34 -3.33
N PRO A 129 -11.14 -6.41 -4.15
CA PRO A 129 -11.19 -5.64 -5.39
C PRO A 129 -11.16 -4.13 -5.11
N GLU A 130 -10.65 -3.38 -6.09
CA GLU A 130 -10.35 -1.95 -5.96
C GLU A 130 -11.48 -1.13 -5.32
N PRO A 131 -12.76 -1.23 -5.76
CA PRO A 131 -13.83 -0.41 -5.17
C PRO A 131 -14.07 -0.73 -3.69
N GLN A 132 -14.02 -2.01 -3.31
CA GLN A 132 -14.17 -2.39 -1.90
C GLN A 132 -12.94 -1.99 -1.07
N PHE A 133 -11.73 -2.11 -1.63
CA PHE A 133 -10.51 -1.66 -0.96
C PHE A 133 -10.60 -0.16 -0.65
N LEU A 134 -11.00 0.65 -1.64
CA LEU A 134 -11.19 2.09 -1.44
C LEU A 134 -12.22 2.36 -0.35
N GLN A 135 -13.36 1.68 -0.38
CA GLN A 135 -14.41 1.87 0.62
C GLN A 135 -13.89 1.60 2.04
N GLN A 136 -13.14 0.50 2.24
CA GLN A 136 -12.52 0.21 3.54
C GLN A 136 -11.53 1.30 3.97
N VAL A 137 -10.71 1.80 3.04
CA VAL A 137 -9.77 2.89 3.33
C VAL A 137 -10.52 4.14 3.79
N LEU A 138 -11.60 4.52 3.11
CA LEU A 138 -12.40 5.70 3.45
C LEU A 138 -13.10 5.54 4.80
N ASP A 139 -13.79 4.41 5.01
CA ASP A 139 -14.54 4.14 6.24
C ASP A 139 -13.64 4.14 7.50
N LEU A 140 -12.39 3.70 7.33
CA LEU A 140 -11.41 3.61 8.43
C LEU A 140 -10.58 4.89 8.59
N ALA A 141 -10.49 5.73 7.56
CA ALA A 141 -9.71 6.97 7.62
C ALA A 141 -10.35 8.06 8.49
N ASP A 142 -11.67 7.99 8.72
CA ASP A 142 -12.47 8.99 9.45
C ASP A 142 -12.14 9.14 10.95
#